data_AF-A0A2A6BLR8-F1
#
_entry.id   AF-A0A2A6BLR8-F1
#
_cell.length_a   1.000
_cell.length_b   1.000
_cell.length_c   1.000
_cell.angle_alpha   90.00
_cell.angle_beta   90.00
_cell.angle_gamma   90.00
#
_symmetry.space_group_name_H-M   'P 1'
#
loop_
_entity.id
_entity.type
_entity.pdbx_description
1 polymer ?
#
loop_
_entity_poly.entity_id
_entity_poly.type
_entity_poly.pdbx_seq_one_letter_code
_entity_poly.pdbx_strand_id
1 'polypeptide(L)'
;MLNQVAMVVPSRVLVRAASTLSKEATRIEVRKQKRANCAVYGFGLSASGALSIPALVVQDNKVTSRETHKPLRISYCNLREIKKVSSGFGFSLFASRNKVYGSGLNNRLQIAGRLLDKGGAEEYYISGRRIGGLPDGKIVDIASGRAHSLVIVDDKVYAFGCNVHAQCGQDPATTSETVVVSGDQQLLPPVVLPTSSKPVRVHAALDTSFVLTEDGKVLAFGLNEDGQCANGRQGIQTEAREIIGDTQGERLVSLSGSTDTLMAVGESGRLFVWGQNEYGQAGVEHDEEIQLTASRAVSSTSLRGKKVVDAAATATTCVAATKDGVVFSWGVGVLGFGPDSVRLRHPTALPQTLFDGAKTIFDGAKVHRVHAGNVAAAAISDAGAVFVWGQNRYGLLGLGHTRDQLFPFPLFFQEDVKQISIGPDHTLVVVNIGYSILGDLIGLNRFKRPQMYLMATVSPVRAAGLVVFRRAPAIEFLLLQASYPPHHWTPPKGHVDPGEDEWTAALRETKEEANIDKDQLSIREDVHHTLCYEVKGKPKTVKYWAAQLKNADGLTQLSHEHQNWKWCSLEEAVKIADYAEMGALLREFHAKLQ
;
A
#
# COMPACT_ATOMS: atom_id res chain seq x y z
N MET A 1 -69.16 43.81 2.89
CA MET A 1 -68.13 43.74 3.93
C MET A 1 -66.87 43.14 3.31
N LEU A 2 -65.79 43.94 3.23
CA LEU A 2 -64.34 43.63 3.34
C LEU A 2 -63.88 42.18 3.00
N ASN A 3 -62.82 41.86 2.25
CA ASN A 3 -61.67 42.61 1.74
C ASN A 3 -60.87 41.72 0.74
N GLN A 4 -60.28 42.32 -0.31
CA GLN A 4 -58.89 42.19 -0.84
C GLN A 4 -58.13 40.82 -0.70
N VAL A 5 -57.39 40.22 -1.65
CA VAL A 5 -56.67 40.64 -2.87
C VAL A 5 -56.54 39.43 -3.82
N ALA A 6 -56.70 39.66 -5.13
CA ALA A 6 -56.33 38.73 -6.19
C ALA A 6 -54.84 38.85 -6.55
N MET A 7 -54.15 37.73 -6.81
CA MET A 7 -53.12 37.71 -7.86
C MET A 7 -53.17 36.41 -8.65
N VAL A 8 -53.60 36.60 -9.90
CA VAL A 8 -53.55 35.69 -11.03
C VAL A 8 -52.09 35.35 -11.34
N VAL A 9 -51.75 34.06 -11.33
CA VAL A 9 -50.49 33.59 -11.92
C VAL A 9 -50.78 33.18 -13.38
N PRO A 10 -50.07 33.72 -14.39
CA PRO A 10 -50.39 33.50 -15.80
C PRO A 10 -50.16 32.05 -16.24
N SER A 11 -50.92 31.63 -17.26
CA SER A 11 -50.83 30.35 -17.99
C SER A 11 -49.47 30.00 -18.64
N ARG A 12 -48.42 30.79 -18.36
CA ARG A 12 -47.02 30.47 -18.70
C ARG A 12 -46.28 29.64 -17.62
N VAL A 13 -46.90 29.43 -16.46
CA VAL A 13 -46.28 28.65 -15.35
C VAL A 13 -46.48 27.13 -15.50
N LEU A 14 -47.53 26.68 -16.19
CA LEU A 14 -47.76 25.24 -16.44
C LEU A 14 -46.95 24.66 -17.61
N VAL A 15 -46.52 25.48 -18.58
CA VAL A 15 -45.62 25.01 -19.68
C VAL A 15 -44.14 25.01 -19.27
N ARG A 16 -43.76 25.76 -18.21
CA ARG A 16 -42.39 25.69 -17.66
C ARG A 16 -42.17 24.47 -16.76
N ALA A 17 -43.18 23.98 -16.05
CA ALA A 17 -43.04 22.79 -15.20
C ALA A 17 -42.80 21.50 -16.01
N ALA A 18 -43.46 21.32 -17.15
CA ALA A 18 -43.25 20.16 -18.03
C ALA A 18 -41.88 20.20 -18.76
N SER A 19 -41.38 21.39 -19.13
CA SER A 19 -40.04 21.55 -19.70
C SER A 19 -38.91 21.39 -18.68
N THR A 20 -39.21 21.58 -17.39
CA THR A 20 -38.24 21.43 -16.29
C THR A 20 -38.15 19.97 -15.88
N LEU A 21 -39.26 19.25 -15.78
CA LEU A 21 -39.28 17.80 -15.50
C LEU A 21 -38.69 16.96 -16.65
N SER A 22 -38.88 17.36 -17.91
CA SER A 22 -38.19 16.73 -19.05
C SER A 22 -36.68 17.05 -19.05
N LYS A 23 -36.25 18.26 -18.67
CA LYS A 23 -34.82 18.60 -18.52
C LYS A 23 -34.17 17.97 -17.29
N GLU A 24 -34.93 17.66 -16.25
CA GLU A 24 -34.46 16.95 -15.05
C GLU A 24 -34.33 15.45 -15.31
N ALA A 25 -35.31 14.84 -16.00
CA ALA A 25 -35.23 13.46 -16.48
C ALA A 25 -34.08 13.27 -17.49
N THR A 26 -33.90 14.21 -18.42
CA THR A 26 -32.76 14.22 -19.35
C THR A 26 -31.43 14.55 -18.65
N ARG A 27 -31.42 15.32 -17.56
CA ARG A 27 -30.20 15.55 -16.73
C ARG A 27 -29.82 14.31 -15.92
N ILE A 28 -30.80 13.52 -15.47
CA ILE A 28 -30.58 12.25 -14.78
C ILE A 28 -30.13 11.18 -15.78
N GLU A 29 -30.58 11.22 -17.04
CA GLU A 29 -30.12 10.32 -18.11
C GLU A 29 -28.80 10.72 -18.80
N VAL A 30 -28.33 11.98 -18.68
CA VAL A 30 -27.09 12.48 -19.33
C VAL A 30 -25.87 12.55 -18.41
N ARG A 31 -25.92 11.99 -17.19
CA ARG A 31 -24.71 11.61 -16.45
C ARG A 31 -24.71 10.14 -16.06
N LYS A 32 -24.72 9.27 -17.07
CA LYS A 32 -23.78 8.12 -17.06
C LYS A 32 -22.35 8.69 -17.06
N GLN A 33 -21.92 9.32 -15.97
CA GLN A 33 -20.49 9.50 -15.72
C GLN A 33 -19.93 8.10 -15.80
N LYS A 34 -19.07 7.82 -16.79
CA LYS A 34 -18.22 6.64 -16.78
C LYS A 34 -17.54 6.65 -15.41
N ARG A 35 -18.03 5.83 -14.49
CA ARG A 35 -17.43 5.72 -13.17
C ARG A 35 -16.04 5.14 -13.43
N ALA A 36 -15.02 5.81 -12.88
CA ALA A 36 -13.66 5.34 -13.03
C ALA A 36 -13.59 3.87 -12.59
N ASN A 37 -13.03 3.01 -13.42
CA ASN A 37 -12.72 1.61 -13.08
C ASN A 37 -11.37 1.49 -12.35
N CYS A 38 -10.83 2.59 -11.85
CA CYS A 38 -9.66 2.59 -10.97
C CYS A 38 -9.89 3.57 -9.80
N ALA A 39 -9.30 3.25 -8.64
CA ALA A 39 -9.14 4.15 -7.52
C ALA A 39 -7.66 4.37 -7.23
N VAL A 40 -7.36 5.47 -6.54
CA VAL A 40 -6.02 5.77 -6.05
C VAL A 40 -6.07 5.86 -4.53
N TYR A 41 -5.14 5.19 -3.86
CA TYR A 41 -4.90 5.28 -2.43
C TYR A 41 -3.55 5.94 -2.19
N GLY A 42 -3.42 6.66 -1.08
CA GLY A 42 -2.20 7.33 -0.66
C GLY A 42 -1.96 7.18 0.83
N PHE A 43 -0.68 7.04 1.22
CA PHE A 43 -0.24 6.98 2.61
C PHE A 43 1.21 7.42 2.78
N GLY A 44 1.63 7.73 4.01
CA GLY A 44 2.89 8.40 4.32
C GLY A 44 2.70 9.87 4.74
N LEU A 45 3.74 10.68 4.51
CA LEU A 45 3.75 12.11 4.81
C LEU A 45 2.74 12.86 3.94
N SER A 46 1.85 13.63 4.56
CA SER A 46 0.85 14.44 3.85
C SER A 46 1.14 15.94 3.86
N ALA A 47 2.08 16.39 4.71
CA ALA A 47 2.34 17.80 5.00
C ALA A 47 2.59 18.67 3.74
N SER A 48 3.26 18.13 2.72
CA SER A 48 3.51 18.85 1.48
C SER A 48 2.27 18.99 0.58
N GLY A 49 1.22 18.22 0.83
CA GLY A 49 0.07 18.10 -0.07
C GLY A 49 0.20 16.98 -1.12
N ALA A 50 1.27 16.17 -1.10
CA ALA A 50 1.51 15.10 -2.08
C ALA A 50 0.29 14.18 -2.26
N LEU A 51 -0.42 13.85 -1.17
CA LEU A 51 -1.58 12.97 -1.22
C LEU A 51 -2.84 13.60 -1.85
N SER A 52 -2.85 14.89 -2.20
CA SER A 52 -4.03 15.60 -2.72
C SER A 52 -5.28 15.47 -1.83
N ILE A 53 -5.10 15.41 -0.51
CA ILE A 53 -6.18 15.39 0.48
C ILE A 53 -6.03 16.63 1.37
N PRO A 54 -6.68 17.76 1.03
CA PRO A 54 -6.50 19.03 1.75
C PRO A 54 -6.78 18.95 3.25
N ALA A 55 -7.74 18.10 3.64
CA ALA A 55 -8.13 17.89 5.04
C ALA A 55 -7.02 17.25 5.90
N LEU A 56 -5.98 16.66 5.28
CA LEU A 56 -4.79 16.18 5.99
C LEU A 56 -3.76 17.30 6.22
N VAL A 57 -3.82 18.40 5.47
CA VAL A 57 -2.85 19.50 5.57
C VAL A 57 -3.41 20.64 6.42
N VAL A 58 -4.68 21.00 6.21
CA VAL A 58 -5.33 22.12 6.88
C VAL A 58 -6.50 21.61 7.71
N GLN A 59 -6.47 21.89 9.01
CA GLN A 59 -7.60 21.69 9.91
C GLN A 59 -7.81 22.94 10.77
N ASP A 60 -9.06 23.40 10.91
CA ASP A 60 -9.43 24.57 11.72
C ASP A 60 -8.56 25.82 11.40
N ASN A 61 -8.29 26.03 10.09
CA ASN A 61 -7.42 27.07 9.55
C ASN A 61 -5.94 27.02 10.03
N LYS A 62 -5.48 25.89 10.56
CA LYS A 62 -4.07 25.66 10.92
C LYS A 62 -3.45 24.60 10.00
N VAL A 63 -2.22 24.87 9.53
CA VAL A 63 -1.41 23.88 8.82
C VAL A 63 -0.88 22.88 9.84
N THR A 64 -1.13 21.60 9.62
CA THR A 64 -0.66 20.52 10.48
C THR A 64 0.24 19.58 9.69
N SER A 65 1.45 19.32 10.20
CA SER A 65 2.29 18.25 9.67
C SER A 65 1.66 16.91 10.01
N ARG A 66 0.84 16.37 9.11
CA ARG A 66 0.24 15.06 9.28
C ARG A 66 0.92 14.01 8.43
N GLU A 67 0.71 12.80 8.90
CA GLU A 67 1.02 11.56 8.25
C GLU A 67 -0.28 10.76 8.23
N THR A 68 -0.44 9.92 7.23
CA THR A 68 -1.43 8.85 7.30
C THR A 68 -0.74 7.51 7.21
N HIS A 69 -0.89 6.73 8.27
CA HIS A 69 -0.22 5.44 8.39
C HIS A 69 -1.02 4.30 7.78
N LYS A 70 -2.21 4.57 7.23
CA LYS A 70 -3.05 3.57 6.54
C LYS A 70 -3.41 4.08 5.14
N PRO A 71 -3.63 3.19 4.16
CA PRO A 71 -4.09 3.60 2.84
C PRO A 71 -5.38 4.39 2.89
N LEU A 72 -5.35 5.63 2.40
CA LEU A 72 -6.52 6.49 2.28
C LEU A 72 -6.86 6.72 0.81
N ARG A 73 -8.13 6.56 0.47
CA ARG A 73 -8.61 6.82 -0.89
C ARG A 73 -8.53 8.31 -1.22
N ILE A 74 -7.83 8.64 -2.31
CA ILE A 74 -7.67 10.02 -2.78
C ILE A 74 -8.88 10.40 -3.63
N SER A 75 -9.85 11.07 -3.00
CA SER A 75 -11.12 11.45 -3.63
C SER A 75 -10.96 12.32 -4.88
N TYR A 76 -9.90 13.13 -4.93
CA TYR A 76 -9.53 13.94 -6.10
C TYR A 76 -9.42 13.10 -7.38
N CYS A 77 -8.91 11.87 -7.28
CA CYS A 77 -8.68 10.97 -8.40
C CYS A 77 -9.96 10.28 -8.92
N ASN A 78 -11.01 10.19 -8.09
CA ASN A 78 -12.21 9.39 -8.40
C ASN A 78 -12.94 9.83 -9.67
N LEU A 79 -12.93 11.12 -9.99
CA LEU A 79 -13.65 11.69 -11.14
C LEU A 79 -12.75 11.91 -12.38
N ARG A 80 -11.49 11.47 -12.32
CA ARG A 80 -10.47 11.79 -13.35
C ARG A 80 -9.97 10.56 -14.10
N GLU A 81 -10.51 9.38 -13.81
CA GLU A 81 -10.10 8.10 -14.41
C GLU A 81 -8.57 7.91 -14.36
N ILE A 82 -7.96 8.21 -13.21
CA ILE A 82 -6.51 8.08 -13.03
C ILE A 82 -6.09 6.62 -13.24
N LYS A 83 -5.06 6.42 -14.07
CA LYS A 83 -4.53 5.12 -14.50
C LYS A 83 -3.09 4.88 -14.09
N LYS A 84 -2.36 5.96 -13.82
CA LYS A 84 -0.95 5.96 -13.45
C LYS A 84 -0.71 6.97 -12.36
N VAL A 85 0.21 6.61 -11.47
CA VAL A 85 0.69 7.47 -10.40
C VAL A 85 2.21 7.45 -10.35
N SER A 86 2.80 8.52 -9.85
CA SER A 86 4.23 8.59 -9.55
C SER A 86 4.44 9.46 -8.31
N SER A 87 5.37 9.04 -7.45
CA SER A 87 5.68 9.65 -6.15
C SER A 87 7.09 10.23 -6.21
N GLY A 88 7.20 11.55 -6.26
CA GLY A 88 8.47 12.27 -6.13
C GLY A 88 8.74 12.67 -4.67
N PHE A 89 9.76 13.52 -4.47
CA PHE A 89 10.13 14.00 -3.13
C PHE A 89 9.15 15.08 -2.68
N GLY A 90 8.14 14.70 -1.88
CA GLY A 90 7.11 15.62 -1.40
C GLY A 90 6.08 16.03 -2.45
N PHE A 91 6.05 15.40 -3.63
CA PHE A 91 5.04 15.67 -4.66
C PHE A 91 4.59 14.40 -5.38
N SER A 92 3.46 14.50 -6.07
CA SER A 92 2.84 13.39 -6.77
C SER A 92 2.37 13.80 -8.16
N LEU A 93 2.45 12.87 -9.11
CA LEU A 93 1.80 12.97 -10.40
C LEU A 93 0.69 11.93 -10.53
N PHE A 94 -0.38 12.32 -11.20
CA PHE A 94 -1.52 11.46 -11.53
C PHE A 94 -1.84 11.62 -13.01
N ALA A 95 -1.93 10.53 -13.76
CA ALA A 95 -2.29 10.58 -15.17
C ALA A 95 -3.55 9.78 -15.47
N SER A 96 -4.46 10.40 -16.22
CA SER A 96 -5.56 9.72 -16.91
C SER A 96 -5.09 9.23 -18.29
N ARG A 97 -6.02 8.93 -19.20
CA ARG A 97 -5.68 8.56 -20.57
C ARG A 97 -4.93 9.67 -21.33
N ASN A 98 -5.28 10.94 -21.10
CA ASN A 98 -4.82 12.08 -21.91
C ASN A 98 -4.57 13.36 -21.10
N LYS A 99 -4.57 13.28 -19.77
CA LYS A 99 -4.34 14.43 -18.89
C LYS A 99 -3.42 14.04 -17.76
N VAL A 100 -2.54 14.96 -17.38
CA VAL A 100 -1.67 14.84 -16.22
C VAL A 100 -2.10 15.88 -15.18
N TYR A 101 -2.03 15.47 -13.93
CA TYR A 101 -2.30 16.27 -12.75
C TYR A 101 -1.15 16.10 -11.76
N GLY A 102 -0.98 17.04 -10.82
CA GLY A 102 -0.09 16.84 -9.69
C GLY A 102 -0.48 17.63 -8.46
N SER A 103 0.11 17.27 -7.33
CA SER A 103 -0.05 17.91 -6.01
C SER A 103 1.23 17.74 -5.20
N GLY A 104 1.38 18.54 -4.16
CA GLY A 104 2.57 18.54 -3.31
C GLY A 104 3.47 19.76 -3.48
N LEU A 105 4.74 19.59 -3.14
CA LEU A 105 5.79 20.59 -3.29
C LEU A 105 5.96 21.02 -4.75
N ASN A 106 6.04 22.33 -5.01
CA ASN A 106 6.23 22.92 -6.33
C ASN A 106 7.29 24.03 -6.38
N ASN A 107 8.18 24.09 -5.39
CA ASN A 107 9.23 25.14 -5.31
C ASN A 107 10.24 25.15 -6.47
N ARG A 108 10.26 24.09 -7.28
CA ARG A 108 11.08 23.94 -8.49
C ARG A 108 10.24 23.68 -9.72
N LEU A 109 8.94 24.00 -9.68
CA LEU A 109 8.00 23.82 -10.79
C LEU A 109 7.84 22.36 -11.27
N GLN A 110 8.09 21.40 -10.38
CA GLN A 110 7.95 19.97 -10.64
C GLN A 110 6.50 19.51 -10.91
N ILE A 111 5.51 20.37 -10.64
CA ILE A 111 4.08 20.21 -10.96
C ILE A 111 3.65 21.27 -12.01
N ALA A 112 4.60 21.87 -12.74
CA ALA A 112 4.36 22.99 -13.65
C ALA A 112 3.81 24.26 -12.95
N GLY A 113 3.58 25.34 -13.72
CA GLY A 113 3.03 26.60 -13.21
C GLY A 113 4.01 27.78 -13.31
N ARG A 114 3.71 28.86 -12.58
CA ARG A 114 4.52 30.09 -12.56
C ARG A 114 5.03 30.34 -11.15
N LEU A 115 6.34 30.59 -11.00
CA LEU A 115 6.89 31.17 -9.77
C LEU A 115 6.27 32.57 -9.59
N LEU A 116 5.38 32.72 -8.61
CA LEU A 116 4.65 33.97 -8.43
C LEU A 116 5.52 35.11 -7.92
N ASP A 117 6.70 34.87 -7.34
CA ASP A 117 7.76 35.86 -7.11
C ASP A 117 9.07 35.15 -6.75
N LYS A 118 10.23 35.66 -7.17
CA LYS A 118 11.57 35.11 -6.86
C LYS A 118 11.98 35.20 -5.36
N GLY A 119 11.05 35.58 -4.48
CA GLY A 119 11.24 35.65 -3.02
C GLY A 119 10.03 35.15 -2.21
N GLY A 120 9.06 34.51 -2.86
CA GLY A 120 7.88 33.95 -2.18
C GLY A 120 8.16 32.64 -1.45
N ALA A 121 7.41 32.37 -0.38
CA ALA A 121 7.46 31.12 0.37
C ALA A 121 7.20 29.89 -0.55
N GLU A 122 7.70 28.73 -0.12
CA GLU A 122 7.54 27.45 -0.80
C GLU A 122 6.10 27.23 -1.31
N GLU A 123 5.94 27.01 -2.63
CA GLU A 123 4.63 26.76 -3.21
C GLU A 123 4.23 25.29 -2.97
N TYR A 124 3.15 25.10 -2.20
CA TYR A 124 2.57 23.78 -1.92
C TYR A 124 1.17 23.67 -2.52
N TYR A 125 0.95 22.64 -3.35
CA TYR A 125 -0.36 22.29 -3.88
C TYR A 125 -1.01 21.18 -3.05
N ILE A 126 -1.76 21.58 -2.03
CA ILE A 126 -2.48 20.65 -1.14
C ILE A 126 -3.68 19.94 -1.80
N SER A 127 -4.07 20.38 -2.99
CA SER A 127 -5.08 19.75 -3.85
C SER A 127 -4.53 19.63 -5.26
N GLY A 128 -4.89 18.55 -5.96
CA GLY A 128 -4.41 18.30 -7.31
C GLY A 128 -4.75 19.41 -8.30
N ARG A 129 -3.79 19.74 -9.16
CA ARG A 129 -3.94 20.68 -10.27
C ARG A 129 -3.67 19.99 -11.59
N ARG A 130 -4.33 20.44 -12.65
CA ARG A 130 -4.03 19.97 -14.01
C ARG A 130 -2.72 20.61 -14.47
N ILE A 131 -1.82 19.80 -15.01
CA ILE A 131 -0.60 20.27 -15.65
C ILE A 131 -0.93 20.76 -17.06
N GLY A 132 -0.64 22.03 -17.34
CA GLY A 132 -0.79 22.67 -18.66
C GLY A 132 0.41 22.43 -19.57
N GLY A 133 0.43 23.06 -20.75
CA GLY A 133 1.56 23.11 -21.71
C GLY A 133 2.10 21.79 -22.27
N LEU A 134 1.49 20.66 -21.91
CA LEU A 134 1.67 19.40 -22.62
C LEU A 134 0.74 19.38 -23.85
N PRO A 135 1.17 18.79 -24.98
CA PRO A 135 0.29 18.62 -26.13
C PRO A 135 -0.88 17.69 -25.82
N ASP A 136 -1.95 17.82 -26.61
CA ASP A 136 -3.02 16.83 -26.59
C ASP A 136 -2.51 15.50 -27.16
N GLY A 137 -2.74 14.41 -26.44
CA GLY A 137 -2.29 13.08 -26.83
C GLY A 137 -2.54 12.04 -25.75
N LYS A 138 -2.18 10.78 -26.03
CA LYS A 138 -2.27 9.69 -25.05
C LYS A 138 -1.09 9.79 -24.08
N ILE A 139 -1.36 9.82 -22.78
CA ILE A 139 -0.31 9.70 -21.77
C ILE A 139 0.15 8.24 -21.71
N VAL A 140 1.35 7.98 -22.22
CA VAL A 140 1.94 6.64 -22.25
C VAL A 140 2.55 6.29 -20.90
N ASP A 141 3.31 7.19 -20.28
CA ASP A 141 3.90 6.97 -18.95
C ASP A 141 4.24 8.28 -18.22
N ILE A 142 4.47 8.21 -16.91
CA ILE A 142 4.86 9.35 -16.05
C ILE A 142 5.92 8.91 -15.02
N ALA A 143 6.85 9.79 -14.69
CA ALA A 143 7.83 9.57 -13.63
C ALA A 143 8.15 10.87 -12.87
N SER A 144 8.66 10.73 -11.65
CA SER A 144 8.95 11.83 -10.73
C SER A 144 10.28 11.59 -10.05
N GLY A 145 11.22 12.52 -10.20
CA GLY A 145 12.49 12.51 -9.45
C GLY A 145 12.40 13.32 -8.16
N ARG A 146 13.54 13.89 -7.75
CA ARG A 146 13.62 14.79 -6.58
C ARG A 146 12.85 16.09 -6.78
N ALA A 147 13.02 16.72 -7.92
CA ALA A 147 12.42 18.03 -8.19
C ALA A 147 12.08 18.23 -9.67
N HIS A 148 11.90 17.15 -10.42
CA HIS A 148 11.56 17.17 -11.83
C HIS A 148 10.59 16.04 -12.18
N SER A 149 9.93 16.18 -13.31
CA SER A 149 8.88 15.29 -13.79
C SER A 149 9.09 14.93 -15.25
N LEU A 150 8.82 13.68 -15.60
CA LEU A 150 8.84 13.17 -16.96
C LEU A 150 7.44 12.69 -17.36
N VAL A 151 7.06 12.95 -18.60
CA VAL A 151 5.79 12.50 -19.18
C VAL A 151 6.03 12.05 -20.61
N ILE A 152 5.54 10.86 -20.97
CA ILE A 152 5.43 10.48 -22.38
C ILE A 152 4.03 10.84 -22.87
N VAL A 153 3.96 11.68 -23.90
CA VAL A 153 2.72 11.96 -24.65
C VAL A 153 2.90 11.40 -26.06
N ASP A 154 2.05 10.44 -26.42
CA ASP A 154 2.12 9.63 -27.64
C ASP A 154 3.50 8.98 -27.84
N ASP A 155 4.39 9.61 -28.61
CA ASP A 155 5.71 9.09 -28.97
C ASP A 155 6.86 10.04 -28.55
N LYS A 156 6.59 11.02 -27.69
CA LYS A 156 7.57 12.02 -27.26
C LYS A 156 7.64 12.14 -25.74
N VAL A 157 8.85 12.41 -25.25
CA VAL A 157 9.13 12.67 -23.83
C VAL A 157 9.10 14.17 -23.58
N TYR A 158 8.46 14.58 -22.50
CA TYR A 158 8.40 15.94 -22.00
C TYR A 158 8.93 15.95 -20.57
N ALA A 159 9.76 16.94 -20.24
CA ALA A 159 10.33 17.10 -18.92
C ALA A 159 10.10 18.53 -18.41
N PHE A 160 9.84 18.67 -17.11
CA PHE A 160 9.66 19.96 -16.46
C PHE A 160 10.05 19.90 -14.99
N GLY A 161 10.36 21.06 -14.42
CA GLY A 161 10.85 21.23 -13.06
C GLY A 161 12.32 21.65 -13.01
N CYS A 162 13.02 21.26 -11.94
CA CYS A 162 14.44 21.51 -11.74
C CYS A 162 15.28 20.93 -12.89
N ASN A 163 16.19 21.73 -13.45
CA ASN A 163 17.12 21.31 -14.50
C ASN A 163 18.59 21.64 -14.16
N VAL A 164 18.94 21.89 -12.89
CA VAL A 164 20.31 22.28 -12.49
C VAL A 164 21.39 21.23 -12.80
N HIS A 165 20.99 19.98 -13.00
CA HIS A 165 21.84 18.86 -13.40
C HIS A 165 21.47 18.34 -14.79
N ALA A 166 20.78 19.13 -15.62
CA ALA A 166 20.28 18.74 -16.93
C ALA A 166 19.27 17.58 -16.93
N GLN A 167 18.61 17.30 -15.79
CA GLN A 167 17.66 16.20 -15.65
C GLN A 167 16.36 16.39 -16.45
N CYS A 168 16.13 17.57 -17.04
CA CYS A 168 15.07 17.81 -18.02
C CYS A 168 15.56 17.72 -19.48
N GLY A 169 16.81 17.32 -19.73
CA GLY A 169 17.36 17.13 -21.08
C GLY A 169 17.60 18.43 -21.83
N GLN A 170 17.92 19.50 -21.10
CA GLN A 170 18.22 20.84 -21.63
C GLN A 170 19.51 21.35 -20.99
N ASP A 171 20.23 22.24 -21.69
CA ASP A 171 21.46 22.83 -21.17
C ASP A 171 21.17 23.71 -19.92
N PRO A 172 21.69 23.33 -18.74
CA PRO A 172 21.47 24.07 -17.49
C PRO A 172 22.03 25.49 -17.52
N ALA A 173 23.02 25.79 -18.37
CA ALA A 173 23.55 27.14 -18.52
C ALA A 173 22.52 28.11 -19.14
N THR A 174 21.58 27.58 -19.92
CA THR A 174 20.51 28.37 -20.55
C THR A 174 19.19 28.27 -19.78
N THR A 175 18.90 27.11 -19.20
CA THR A 175 17.63 26.82 -18.53
C THR A 175 17.87 26.02 -17.26
N SER A 176 17.93 26.67 -16.10
CA SER A 176 18.10 26.01 -14.80
C SER A 176 16.81 25.39 -14.24
N GLU A 177 15.66 25.87 -14.71
CA GLU A 177 14.32 25.34 -14.38
C GLU A 177 13.46 25.36 -15.65
N THR A 178 12.90 24.21 -16.03
CA THR A 178 12.05 24.07 -17.21
C THR A 178 10.61 24.34 -16.79
N VAL A 179 10.07 25.46 -17.25
CA VAL A 179 8.76 25.98 -16.84
C VAL A 179 7.68 25.58 -17.83
N VAL A 180 6.50 25.27 -17.30
CA VAL A 180 5.27 25.20 -18.11
C VAL A 180 4.36 26.35 -17.72
N VAL A 181 4.22 27.33 -18.62
CA VAL A 181 3.35 28.49 -18.37
C VAL A 181 1.90 28.04 -18.51
N SER A 182 1.19 27.98 -17.38
CA SER A 182 -0.27 27.79 -17.38
C SER A 182 -0.95 29.07 -17.84
N GLY A 183 -1.34 29.16 -19.12
CA GLY A 183 -2.14 30.28 -19.63
C GLY A 183 -1.83 30.69 -21.06
N ASP A 184 -0.59 30.51 -21.51
CA ASP A 184 -0.17 30.83 -22.87
C ASP A 184 -0.06 29.54 -23.70
N GLN A 185 -0.46 29.60 -24.97
CA GLN A 185 -0.53 28.47 -25.92
C GLN A 185 0.83 27.82 -26.25
N GLN A 186 1.90 28.14 -25.51
CA GLN A 186 3.23 27.62 -25.78
C GLN A 186 3.39 26.23 -25.15
N LEU A 187 3.42 25.23 -26.02
CA LEU A 187 3.69 23.85 -25.64
C LEU A 187 5.16 23.69 -25.24
N LEU A 188 5.40 22.84 -24.26
CA LEU A 188 6.74 22.40 -23.92
C LEU A 188 7.41 21.76 -25.14
N PRO A 189 8.67 22.08 -25.43
CA PRO A 189 9.44 21.31 -26.41
C PRO A 189 9.67 19.88 -25.86
N PRO A 190 9.63 18.85 -26.72
CA PRO A 190 10.00 17.51 -26.32
C PRO A 190 11.51 17.43 -26.04
N VAL A 191 11.91 16.49 -25.18
CA VAL A 191 13.32 16.13 -24.98
C VAL A 191 13.86 15.53 -26.28
N VAL A 192 15.05 15.95 -26.69
CA VAL A 192 15.72 15.42 -27.89
C VAL A 192 16.34 14.07 -27.55
N LEU A 193 15.89 13.02 -28.24
CA LEU A 193 16.41 11.67 -28.10
C LEU A 193 17.22 11.29 -29.36
N PRO A 194 18.44 10.74 -29.24
CA PRO A 194 19.27 10.35 -30.38
C PRO A 194 18.83 9.01 -31.00
N THR A 195 17.53 8.78 -31.14
CA THR A 195 16.95 7.55 -31.68
C THR A 195 15.59 7.86 -32.33
N SER A 196 15.23 7.05 -33.33
CA SER A 196 13.88 7.04 -33.91
C SER A 196 12.93 6.06 -33.21
N SER A 197 13.45 5.20 -32.31
CA SER A 197 12.65 4.24 -31.56
C SER A 197 11.75 4.93 -30.54
N LYS A 198 10.48 4.52 -30.47
CA LYS A 198 9.49 5.22 -29.64
C LYS A 198 9.74 5.00 -28.16
N PRO A 199 9.62 6.04 -27.31
CA PRO A 199 9.67 5.90 -25.87
C PRO A 199 8.42 5.14 -25.38
N VAL A 200 8.62 4.12 -24.56
CA VAL A 200 7.53 3.31 -23.97
C VAL A 200 7.42 3.45 -22.47
N ARG A 201 8.54 3.74 -21.77
CA ARG A 201 8.55 4.06 -20.34
C ARG A 201 9.55 5.16 -20.02
N VAL A 202 9.23 5.95 -19.01
CA VAL A 202 10.16 6.90 -18.39
C VAL A 202 10.40 6.50 -16.95
N HIS A 203 11.61 6.75 -16.48
CA HIS A 203 11.96 6.58 -15.08
C HIS A 203 12.78 7.79 -14.63
N ALA A 204 12.59 8.21 -13.39
CA ALA A 204 13.34 9.31 -12.81
C ALA A 204 13.85 8.87 -11.45
N ALA A 205 15.16 8.95 -11.27
CA ALA A 205 15.82 8.89 -9.97
C ALA A 205 16.25 10.31 -9.59
N LEU A 206 16.51 10.57 -8.31
CA LEU A 206 16.99 11.86 -7.75
C LEU A 206 17.07 13.01 -8.78
N ASP A 207 18.18 13.13 -9.49
CA ASP A 207 18.41 14.13 -10.53
C ASP A 207 18.87 13.50 -11.86
N THR A 208 18.38 12.32 -12.18
CA THR A 208 18.71 11.60 -13.40
C THR A 208 17.47 11.00 -14.03
N SER A 209 17.36 11.18 -15.34
CA SER A 209 16.22 10.81 -16.15
C SER A 209 16.58 9.68 -17.09
N PHE A 210 15.63 8.77 -17.28
CA PHE A 210 15.78 7.60 -18.11
C PHE A 210 14.58 7.41 -19.03
N VAL A 211 14.84 6.93 -20.24
CA VAL A 211 13.85 6.61 -21.26
C VAL A 211 14.11 5.20 -21.76
N LEU A 212 13.13 4.30 -21.59
CA LEU A 212 13.14 2.98 -22.21
C LEU A 212 12.34 3.04 -23.51
N THR A 213 12.94 2.61 -24.61
CA THR A 213 12.35 2.62 -25.95
C THR A 213 11.75 1.26 -26.34
N GLU A 214 10.93 1.20 -27.39
CA GLU A 214 10.19 -0.01 -27.79
C GLU A 214 11.09 -1.17 -28.27
N ASP A 215 12.26 -0.85 -28.80
CA ASP A 215 13.34 -1.79 -29.15
C ASP A 215 14.17 -2.23 -27.93
N GLY A 216 13.84 -1.75 -26.73
CA GLY A 216 14.43 -2.16 -25.45
C GLY A 216 15.77 -1.52 -25.14
N LYS A 217 16.06 -0.35 -25.72
CA LYS A 217 17.23 0.47 -25.39
C LYS A 217 16.88 1.46 -24.28
N VAL A 218 17.87 1.79 -23.45
CA VAL A 218 17.72 2.78 -22.38
C VAL A 218 18.61 3.97 -22.69
N LEU A 219 18.00 5.15 -22.73
CA LEU A 219 18.68 6.43 -22.81
C LEU A 219 18.69 7.09 -21.42
N ALA A 220 19.79 7.73 -21.05
CA ALA A 220 19.93 8.44 -19.79
C ALA A 220 20.48 9.87 -19.99
N PHE A 221 20.07 10.79 -19.11
CA PHE A 221 20.57 12.18 -19.03
C PHE A 221 20.33 12.73 -17.62
N GLY A 222 21.06 13.77 -17.23
CA GLY A 222 21.02 14.33 -15.88
C GLY A 222 22.35 14.20 -15.14
N LEU A 223 22.28 14.12 -13.80
CA LEU A 223 23.45 13.86 -12.96
C LEU A 223 24.04 12.47 -13.26
N ASN A 224 25.37 12.35 -13.18
CA ASN A 224 26.09 11.09 -13.44
C ASN A 224 27.38 10.96 -12.63
N GLU A 225 27.45 11.52 -11.42
CA GLU A 225 28.64 11.43 -10.57
C GLU A 225 28.92 9.99 -10.09
N ASP A 226 27.86 9.22 -9.86
CA ASP A 226 27.94 7.82 -9.40
C ASP A 226 27.86 6.80 -10.54
N GLY A 227 27.85 7.26 -11.80
CA GLY A 227 27.70 6.40 -12.97
C GLY A 227 26.24 6.04 -13.31
N GLN A 228 25.25 6.72 -12.71
CA GLN A 228 23.84 6.39 -12.90
C GLN A 228 23.32 6.51 -14.35
N CYS A 229 23.98 7.28 -15.23
CA CYS A 229 23.68 7.31 -16.67
C CYS A 229 24.35 6.16 -17.46
N ALA A 230 25.25 5.38 -16.85
CA ALA A 230 25.90 4.20 -17.42
C ALA A 230 26.44 4.37 -18.86
N ASN A 231 27.05 5.52 -19.18
CA ASN A 231 27.53 5.84 -20.52
C ASN A 231 29.07 5.98 -20.60
N GLY A 232 29.79 5.48 -19.60
CA GLY A 232 31.25 5.55 -19.49
C GLY A 232 31.80 6.94 -19.15
N ARG A 233 30.93 7.89 -18.78
CA ARG A 233 31.30 9.26 -18.40
C ARG A 233 30.89 9.54 -16.95
N GLN A 234 31.37 10.66 -16.42
CA GLN A 234 30.95 11.25 -15.15
C GLN A 234 30.49 12.70 -15.35
N GLY A 235 29.96 13.33 -14.31
CA GLY A 235 29.47 14.71 -14.35
C GLY A 235 28.11 14.88 -15.02
N ILE A 236 27.67 16.12 -15.20
CA ILE A 236 26.34 16.41 -15.77
C ILE A 236 26.27 16.00 -17.24
N GLN A 237 25.27 15.18 -17.60
CA GLN A 237 24.97 14.75 -18.96
C GLN A 237 23.80 15.57 -19.52
N THR A 238 24.11 16.54 -20.38
CA THR A 238 23.13 17.48 -20.96
C THR A 238 22.28 16.90 -22.08
N GLU A 239 22.72 15.78 -22.67
CA GLU A 239 22.07 15.10 -23.78
C GLU A 239 21.70 13.68 -23.39
N ALA A 240 20.54 13.21 -23.86
CA ALA A 240 20.15 11.82 -23.74
C ALA A 240 21.14 10.92 -24.49
N ARG A 241 21.65 9.88 -23.84
CA ARG A 241 22.58 8.91 -24.45
C ARG A 241 22.25 7.48 -24.06
N GLU A 242 22.49 6.55 -24.98
CA GLU A 242 22.30 5.12 -24.71
C GLU A 242 23.29 4.65 -23.64
N ILE A 243 22.79 3.83 -22.71
CA ILE A 243 23.64 3.14 -21.73
C ILE A 243 24.55 2.11 -22.43
N ILE A 244 25.72 1.86 -21.86
CA ILE A 244 26.71 0.90 -22.36
C ILE A 244 26.94 -0.24 -21.37
N GLY A 245 27.77 -1.21 -21.73
CA GLY A 245 28.12 -2.36 -20.89
C GLY A 245 27.33 -3.63 -21.26
N ASP A 246 27.05 -4.46 -20.26
CA ASP A 246 26.53 -5.82 -20.46
C ASP A 246 25.09 -5.88 -21.00
N THR A 247 24.39 -4.76 -21.05
CA THR A 247 23.06 -4.62 -21.69
C THR A 247 23.14 -4.60 -23.22
N GLN A 248 24.32 -4.44 -23.81
CA GLN A 248 24.49 -4.44 -25.26
C GLN A 248 24.07 -5.78 -25.87
N GLY A 249 23.19 -5.72 -26.88
CA GLY A 249 22.58 -6.89 -27.52
C GLY A 249 21.37 -7.48 -26.78
N GLU A 250 20.95 -6.92 -25.64
CA GLU A 250 19.74 -7.33 -24.93
C GLU A 250 18.57 -6.39 -25.21
N ARG A 251 17.35 -6.94 -25.23
CA ARG A 251 16.11 -6.15 -25.25
C ARG A 251 15.62 -5.99 -23.80
N LEU A 252 15.75 -4.79 -23.25
CA LEU A 252 15.28 -4.51 -21.89
C LEU A 252 13.75 -4.33 -21.85
N VAL A 253 13.12 -4.88 -20.81
CA VAL A 253 11.65 -4.83 -20.62
C VAL A 253 11.25 -4.15 -19.32
N SER A 254 12.16 -4.04 -18.36
CA SER A 254 11.95 -3.24 -17.17
C SER A 254 13.19 -2.45 -16.78
N LEU A 255 12.93 -1.37 -16.05
CA LEU A 255 13.90 -0.42 -15.53
C LEU A 255 13.31 0.13 -14.23
N SER A 256 14.08 0.13 -13.15
CA SER A 256 13.66 0.66 -11.85
C SER A 256 14.88 0.99 -10.97
N GLY A 257 14.72 1.97 -10.08
CA GLY A 257 15.69 2.36 -9.05
C GLY A 257 15.22 3.63 -8.34
N SER A 258 15.51 3.80 -7.06
CA SER A 258 14.99 4.96 -6.31
C SER A 258 15.98 6.13 -6.25
N THR A 259 17.27 5.83 -6.19
CA THR A 259 18.35 6.81 -6.14
C THR A 259 19.38 6.50 -7.23
N ASP A 260 20.67 6.55 -6.93
CA ASP A 260 21.75 6.42 -7.90
C ASP A 260 22.07 4.97 -8.32
N THR A 261 21.39 3.96 -7.75
CA THR A 261 21.43 2.57 -8.25
C THR A 261 20.24 2.30 -9.16
N LEU A 262 20.50 1.82 -10.37
CA LEU A 262 19.48 1.43 -11.34
C LEU A 262 19.58 -0.06 -11.65
N MET A 263 18.43 -0.69 -11.89
CA MET A 263 18.30 -2.08 -12.27
C MET A 263 17.44 -2.23 -13.51
N ALA A 264 17.80 -3.15 -14.40
CA ALA A 264 17.00 -3.50 -15.57
C ALA A 264 16.92 -5.01 -15.78
N VAL A 265 15.81 -5.46 -16.36
CA VAL A 265 15.60 -6.87 -16.72
C VAL A 265 15.46 -6.97 -18.24
N GLY A 266 16.23 -7.87 -18.84
CA GLY A 266 16.13 -8.22 -20.25
C GLY A 266 15.03 -9.26 -20.51
N GLU A 267 14.53 -9.35 -21.75
CA GLU A 267 13.58 -10.40 -22.17
C GLU A 267 14.10 -11.83 -21.93
N SER A 268 15.42 -12.00 -21.97
CA SER A 268 16.11 -13.24 -21.65
C SER A 268 15.90 -13.68 -20.19
N GLY A 269 15.49 -12.77 -19.31
CA GLY A 269 15.42 -12.93 -17.86
C GLY A 269 16.74 -12.63 -17.15
N ARG A 270 17.72 -12.04 -17.86
CA ARG A 270 18.97 -11.52 -17.28
C ARG A 270 18.71 -10.22 -16.53
N LEU A 271 19.45 -10.04 -15.44
CA LEU A 271 19.38 -8.88 -14.56
C LEU A 271 20.64 -8.04 -14.71
N PHE A 272 20.46 -6.73 -14.85
CA PHE A 272 21.53 -5.75 -14.99
C PHE A 272 21.42 -4.67 -13.92
N VAL A 273 22.55 -4.09 -13.55
CA VAL A 273 22.68 -3.05 -12.54
C VAL A 273 23.76 -2.05 -12.93
N TRP A 274 23.61 -0.79 -12.55
CA TRP A 274 24.62 0.26 -12.70
C TRP A 274 24.42 1.41 -11.71
N GLY A 275 25.34 2.38 -11.76
CA GLY A 275 25.40 3.51 -10.85
C GLY A 275 26.04 3.13 -9.51
N GLN A 276 25.49 3.65 -8.43
CA GLN A 276 26.02 3.47 -7.07
C GLN A 276 26.12 1.97 -6.68
N ASN A 277 27.27 1.55 -6.13
CA ASN A 277 27.55 0.19 -5.66
C ASN A 277 28.29 0.06 -4.29
N GLU A 278 28.33 1.09 -3.44
CA GLU A 278 28.96 1.09 -2.09
C GLU A 278 28.38 0.03 -1.14
N TYR A 279 27.13 -0.39 -1.38
CA TYR A 279 26.40 -1.33 -0.54
C TYR A 279 26.38 -2.75 -1.12
N GLY A 280 27.08 -3.01 -2.23
CA GLY A 280 27.13 -4.33 -2.89
C GLY A 280 25.92 -4.63 -3.77
N GLN A 281 25.27 -3.60 -4.32
CA GLN A 281 24.09 -3.68 -5.19
C GLN A 281 24.35 -4.52 -6.45
N ALA A 282 25.60 -4.61 -6.90
CA ALA A 282 25.96 -5.41 -8.06
C ALA A 282 25.83 -6.92 -7.86
N GLY A 283 25.76 -7.37 -6.61
CA GLY A 283 25.50 -8.76 -6.29
C GLY A 283 26.68 -9.70 -6.57
N VAL A 284 27.90 -9.16 -6.64
CA VAL A 284 29.15 -9.91 -6.86
C VAL A 284 29.94 -9.99 -5.56
N GLU A 285 30.44 -11.18 -5.24
CA GLU A 285 31.34 -11.39 -4.10
C GLU A 285 32.71 -10.74 -4.38
N HIS A 286 33.22 -9.96 -3.43
CA HIS A 286 34.52 -9.25 -3.51
C HIS A 286 34.63 -8.19 -4.60
N ASP A 287 33.52 -7.48 -4.85
CA ASP A 287 33.51 -6.30 -5.70
C ASP A 287 33.92 -5.05 -4.92
N GLU A 288 34.99 -4.40 -5.37
CA GLU A 288 35.53 -3.17 -4.76
C GLU A 288 35.10 -1.90 -5.52
N GLU A 289 34.46 -2.05 -6.68
CA GLU A 289 34.03 -0.92 -7.49
C GLU A 289 32.76 -0.28 -6.89
N ILE A 290 32.90 0.92 -6.34
CA ILE A 290 31.81 1.62 -5.64
C ILE A 290 30.86 2.39 -6.56
N GLN A 291 31.22 2.59 -7.83
CA GLN A 291 30.47 3.34 -8.83
C GLN A 291 30.58 2.64 -10.19
N LEU A 292 29.46 2.34 -10.82
CA LEU A 292 29.40 1.59 -12.08
C LEU A 292 29.00 2.51 -13.21
N THR A 293 29.99 2.99 -13.96
CA THR A 293 29.80 3.89 -15.10
C THR A 293 29.33 3.18 -16.38
N ALA A 294 29.14 1.86 -16.32
CA ALA A 294 28.55 1.02 -17.35
C ALA A 294 27.63 -0.03 -16.71
N SER A 295 26.64 -0.51 -17.46
CA SER A 295 25.78 -1.62 -17.01
C SER A 295 26.56 -2.91 -16.83
N ARG A 296 26.27 -3.62 -15.74
CA ARG A 296 26.87 -4.90 -15.38
C ARG A 296 25.80 -5.95 -15.14
N ALA A 297 26.01 -7.17 -15.64
CA ALA A 297 25.13 -8.29 -15.40
C ALA A 297 25.30 -8.83 -13.98
N VAL A 298 24.19 -9.00 -13.24
CA VAL A 298 24.20 -9.61 -11.91
C VAL A 298 24.38 -11.12 -12.05
N SER A 299 25.63 -11.57 -11.96
CA SER A 299 26.02 -12.96 -12.18
C SER A 299 26.27 -13.69 -10.86
N SER A 300 25.21 -13.88 -10.07
CA SER A 300 25.27 -14.63 -8.81
C SER A 300 24.95 -16.12 -9.03
N THR A 301 25.65 -16.99 -8.31
CA THR A 301 25.36 -18.44 -8.27
C THR A 301 23.92 -18.73 -7.85
N SER A 302 23.36 -17.93 -6.93
CA SER A 302 21.97 -18.03 -6.46
C SER A 302 20.91 -17.76 -7.53
N LEU A 303 21.26 -16.99 -8.57
CA LEU A 303 20.38 -16.69 -9.71
C LEU A 303 20.61 -17.63 -10.90
N ARG A 304 21.59 -18.54 -10.83
CA ARG A 304 21.93 -19.43 -11.95
C ARG A 304 20.73 -20.31 -12.32
N GLY A 305 20.35 -20.26 -13.60
CA GLY A 305 19.21 -21.02 -14.14
C GLY A 305 17.83 -20.44 -13.78
N LYS A 306 17.78 -19.30 -13.08
CA LYS A 306 16.54 -18.56 -12.81
C LYS A 306 16.31 -17.50 -13.87
N LYS A 307 15.04 -17.25 -14.19
CA LYS A 307 14.62 -16.13 -15.05
C LYS A 307 14.05 -15.03 -14.16
N VAL A 308 14.75 -13.91 -14.06
CA VAL A 308 14.24 -12.71 -13.39
C VAL A 308 13.12 -12.11 -14.25
N VAL A 309 12.02 -11.71 -13.63
CA VAL A 309 10.87 -11.08 -14.31
C VAL A 309 10.68 -9.63 -13.90
N ASP A 310 11.19 -9.25 -12.73
CA ASP A 310 11.15 -7.87 -12.26
C ASP A 310 12.24 -7.61 -11.22
N ALA A 311 12.71 -6.36 -11.12
CA ALA A 311 13.73 -5.95 -10.17
C ALA A 311 13.60 -4.47 -9.84
N ALA A 312 13.98 -4.09 -8.62
CA ALA A 312 13.98 -2.72 -8.15
C ALA A 312 15.06 -2.50 -7.09
N ALA A 313 15.53 -1.26 -6.94
CA ALA A 313 16.53 -0.88 -5.94
C ALA A 313 16.02 0.28 -5.08
N THR A 314 16.25 0.18 -3.78
CA THR A 314 16.22 1.31 -2.85
C THR A 314 17.54 2.09 -2.95
N ALA A 315 17.83 2.97 -2.00
CA ALA A 315 19.13 3.63 -1.95
C ALA A 315 20.30 2.67 -1.67
N THR A 316 20.04 1.59 -0.94
CA THR A 316 21.09 0.72 -0.40
C THR A 316 20.79 -0.77 -0.56
N THR A 317 19.59 -1.12 -1.02
CA THR A 317 19.13 -2.51 -1.17
C THR A 317 18.59 -2.77 -2.57
N CYS A 318 18.68 -4.01 -3.01
CA CYS A 318 18.14 -4.49 -4.26
C CYS A 318 17.18 -5.64 -4.01
N VAL A 319 16.11 -5.70 -4.80
CA VAL A 319 15.11 -6.76 -4.77
C VAL A 319 14.83 -7.25 -6.18
N ALA A 320 14.65 -8.56 -6.35
CA ALA A 320 14.32 -9.15 -7.64
C ALA A 320 13.31 -10.30 -7.49
N ALA A 321 12.37 -10.41 -8.41
CA ALA A 321 11.44 -11.53 -8.51
C ALA A 321 11.76 -12.40 -9.72
N THR A 322 11.64 -13.71 -9.55
CA THR A 322 11.83 -14.69 -10.63
C THR A 322 10.50 -15.20 -11.15
N LYS A 323 10.50 -15.78 -12.35
CA LYS A 323 9.32 -16.40 -12.98
C LYS A 323 8.66 -17.48 -12.11
N ASP A 324 9.45 -18.11 -11.23
CA ASP A 324 8.96 -19.18 -10.34
C ASP A 324 8.28 -18.63 -9.07
N GLY A 325 8.30 -17.30 -8.84
CA GLY A 325 7.76 -16.67 -7.63
C GLY A 325 8.80 -16.39 -6.54
N VAL A 326 10.07 -16.78 -6.75
CA VAL A 326 11.14 -16.57 -5.76
C VAL A 326 11.57 -15.11 -5.74
N VAL A 327 11.57 -14.50 -4.55
CA VAL A 327 12.04 -13.14 -4.30
C VAL A 327 13.45 -13.19 -3.71
N PHE A 328 14.36 -12.43 -4.31
CA PHE A 328 15.73 -12.22 -3.84
C PHE A 328 15.87 -10.82 -3.27
N SER A 329 16.68 -10.67 -2.23
CA SER A 329 17.03 -9.38 -1.62
C SER A 329 18.51 -9.36 -1.23
N TRP A 330 19.16 -8.21 -1.42
CA TRP A 330 20.57 -7.98 -1.04
C TRP A 330 20.87 -6.48 -0.90
N GLY A 331 22.11 -6.14 -0.53
CA GLY A 331 22.56 -4.78 -0.21
C GLY A 331 22.70 -4.57 1.31
N VAL A 332 22.40 -3.38 1.79
CA VAL A 332 22.51 -2.99 3.21
C VAL A 332 21.22 -2.34 3.70
N GLY A 333 20.74 -2.72 4.88
CA GLY A 333 19.57 -2.13 5.54
C GLY A 333 18.53 -3.19 5.94
N VAL A 334 17.25 -2.83 5.82
CA VAL A 334 16.14 -3.75 6.15
C VAL A 334 15.84 -4.63 4.92
N LEU A 335 16.48 -5.79 4.86
CA LEU A 335 16.47 -6.67 3.68
C LEU A 335 15.25 -7.61 3.59
N GLY A 336 14.43 -7.69 4.63
CA GLY A 336 13.28 -8.60 4.72
C GLY A 336 13.59 -9.95 5.41
N PHE A 337 14.79 -10.12 5.95
CA PHE A 337 15.27 -11.33 6.63
C PHE A 337 15.19 -11.25 8.16
N GLY A 338 14.55 -10.21 8.72
CA GLY A 338 14.53 -9.97 10.15
C GLY A 338 15.69 -9.09 10.64
N PRO A 339 15.87 -8.98 11.97
CA PRO A 339 16.80 -8.03 12.57
C PRO A 339 18.28 -8.38 12.39
N ASP A 340 18.62 -9.66 12.22
CA ASP A 340 20.02 -10.12 12.23
C ASP A 340 20.73 -9.96 10.87
N SER A 341 19.95 -9.77 9.80
CA SER A 341 20.45 -9.73 8.42
C SER A 341 20.39 -8.31 7.85
N VAL A 342 21.40 -7.51 8.21
CA VAL A 342 21.49 -6.09 7.81
C VAL A 342 22.36 -5.85 6.58
N ARG A 343 23.13 -6.85 6.12
CA ARG A 343 24.00 -6.75 4.94
C ARG A 343 24.13 -8.09 4.23
N LEU A 344 23.91 -8.09 2.92
CA LEU A 344 24.12 -9.23 2.02
C LEU A 344 24.76 -8.71 0.73
N ARG A 345 25.89 -9.28 0.30
CA ARG A 345 26.63 -8.80 -0.90
C ARG A 345 26.20 -9.50 -2.20
N HIS A 346 25.32 -10.49 -2.11
CA HIS A 346 24.81 -11.23 -3.25
C HIS A 346 23.31 -11.47 -3.10
N PRO A 347 22.57 -11.63 -4.21
CA PRO A 347 21.17 -12.05 -4.19
C PRO A 347 20.97 -13.26 -3.30
N THR A 348 20.10 -13.10 -2.30
CA THR A 348 19.74 -14.16 -1.36
C THR A 348 18.23 -14.33 -1.38
N ALA A 349 17.75 -15.58 -1.49
CA ALA A 349 16.33 -15.85 -1.58
C ALA A 349 15.65 -15.65 -0.22
N LEU A 350 14.57 -14.86 -0.20
CA LEU A 350 13.68 -14.78 0.94
C LEU A 350 12.85 -16.07 1.07
N PRO A 351 12.63 -16.58 2.29
CA PRO A 351 11.76 -17.73 2.51
C PRO A 351 10.37 -17.53 1.87
N GLN A 352 9.93 -18.49 1.06
CA GLN A 352 8.63 -18.41 0.35
C GLN A 352 7.45 -18.26 1.32
N THR A 353 7.57 -18.84 2.52
CA THR A 353 6.59 -18.73 3.60
C THR A 353 6.29 -17.29 4.04
N LEU A 354 7.15 -16.32 3.72
CA LEU A 354 6.90 -14.90 3.97
C LEU A 354 5.89 -14.28 2.99
N PHE A 355 5.71 -14.93 1.83
CA PHE A 355 4.77 -14.52 0.77
C PHE A 355 3.56 -15.46 0.67
N ASP A 356 3.61 -16.62 1.32
CA ASP A 356 2.46 -17.49 1.52
C ASP A 356 1.54 -16.87 2.59
N GLY A 357 0.64 -15.97 2.19
CA GLY A 357 -0.25 -15.28 3.11
C GLY A 357 -1.01 -16.25 4.01
N ALA A 358 -0.59 -16.36 5.28
CA ALA A 358 -1.19 -17.14 6.36
C ALA A 358 -2.03 -18.37 5.91
N LYS A 359 -1.50 -19.30 5.09
CA LYS A 359 -2.17 -20.56 4.66
C LYS A 359 -3.70 -20.50 4.38
N THR A 360 -4.25 -19.37 3.96
CA THR A 360 -5.72 -19.17 3.92
C THR A 360 -6.20 -18.57 2.62
N ILE A 361 -5.63 -17.45 2.15
CA ILE A 361 -6.23 -16.66 1.06
C ILE A 361 -5.39 -16.68 -0.23
N PHE A 362 -4.07 -16.84 -0.14
CA PHE A 362 -3.13 -16.69 -1.27
C PHE A 362 -2.24 -17.92 -1.48
N ASP A 363 -2.71 -19.10 -1.08
CA ASP A 363 -1.94 -20.34 -1.21
C ASP A 363 -1.53 -20.59 -2.68
N GLY A 364 -0.23 -20.76 -2.91
CA GLY A 364 0.35 -20.94 -4.25
C GLY A 364 0.49 -19.69 -5.12
N ALA A 365 0.20 -18.48 -4.60
CA ALA A 365 0.37 -17.24 -5.36
C ALA A 365 1.87 -16.92 -5.57
N LYS A 366 2.23 -16.53 -6.79
CA LYS A 366 3.62 -16.24 -7.15
C LYS A 366 3.88 -14.75 -7.21
N VAL A 367 4.90 -14.29 -6.49
CA VAL A 367 5.39 -12.92 -6.66
C VAL A 367 5.93 -12.74 -8.07
N HIS A 368 5.41 -11.73 -8.78
CA HIS A 368 5.81 -11.46 -10.16
C HIS A 368 6.21 -10.01 -10.40
N ARG A 369 5.97 -9.12 -9.43
CA ARG A 369 6.42 -7.73 -9.44
C ARG A 369 7.05 -7.33 -8.12
N VAL A 370 8.07 -6.49 -8.20
CA VAL A 370 8.70 -5.87 -7.03
C VAL A 370 8.81 -4.36 -7.26
N HIS A 371 8.70 -3.60 -6.18
CA HIS A 371 8.79 -2.15 -6.18
C HIS A 371 9.74 -1.74 -5.07
N ALA A 372 10.44 -0.62 -5.27
CA ALA A 372 11.29 -0.03 -4.26
C ALA A 372 11.12 1.49 -4.26
N GLY A 373 11.11 2.08 -3.07
CA GLY A 373 11.37 3.50 -2.84
C GLY A 373 12.72 3.66 -2.14
N ASN A 374 13.02 4.82 -1.55
CA ASN A 374 14.36 5.09 -1.03
C ASN A 374 14.83 4.11 0.05
N VAL A 375 13.90 3.59 0.85
CA VAL A 375 14.22 2.82 2.07
C VAL A 375 13.30 1.61 2.29
N ALA A 376 12.41 1.33 1.34
CA ALA A 376 11.38 0.32 1.46
C ALA A 376 11.11 -0.38 0.14
N ALA A 377 10.61 -1.61 0.25
CA ALA A 377 10.26 -2.44 -0.88
C ALA A 377 8.83 -2.98 -0.73
N ALA A 378 8.25 -3.32 -1.88
CA ALA A 378 7.00 -4.04 -1.95
C ALA A 378 7.06 -5.15 -3.00
N ALA A 379 6.23 -6.16 -2.84
CA ALA A 379 6.04 -7.25 -3.79
C ALA A 379 4.55 -7.42 -4.10
N ILE A 380 4.24 -7.78 -5.34
CA ILE A 380 2.88 -8.10 -5.78
C ILE A 380 2.86 -9.52 -6.36
N SER A 381 1.93 -10.34 -5.87
CA SER A 381 1.68 -11.68 -6.42
C SER A 381 0.69 -11.67 -7.59
N ASP A 382 0.68 -12.74 -8.37
CA ASP A 382 -0.27 -12.96 -9.47
C ASP A 382 -1.73 -13.08 -8.99
N ALA A 383 -1.94 -13.38 -7.70
CA ALA A 383 -3.23 -13.32 -7.02
C ALA A 383 -3.61 -11.91 -6.52
N GLY A 384 -2.75 -10.91 -6.73
CA GLY A 384 -2.97 -9.52 -6.31
C GLY A 384 -2.62 -9.23 -4.85
N ALA A 385 -1.98 -10.16 -4.14
CA ALA A 385 -1.52 -9.92 -2.77
C ALA A 385 -0.34 -8.95 -2.78
N VAL A 386 -0.34 -7.99 -1.85
CA VAL A 386 0.73 -7.01 -1.69
C VAL A 386 1.46 -7.27 -0.38
N PHE A 387 2.78 -7.28 -0.44
CA PHE A 387 3.65 -7.38 0.72
C PHE A 387 4.56 -6.16 0.77
N VAL A 388 4.79 -5.61 1.94
CA VAL A 388 5.65 -4.44 2.16
C VAL A 388 6.65 -4.71 3.28
N TRP A 389 7.86 -4.20 3.12
CA TRP A 389 8.91 -4.25 4.14
C TRP A 389 9.90 -3.11 3.95
N GLY A 390 10.76 -2.89 4.95
CA GLY A 390 11.74 -1.82 4.94
C GLY A 390 11.54 -0.82 6.08
N GLN A 391 12.20 0.33 5.97
CA GLN A 391 11.97 1.41 6.91
C GLN A 391 10.60 2.03 6.71
N ASN A 392 9.92 2.38 7.79
CA ASN A 392 8.52 2.83 7.75
C ASN A 392 8.34 4.26 8.25
N ARG A 393 9.30 5.12 7.89
CA ARG A 393 9.25 6.56 8.19
C ARG A 393 7.94 7.16 7.67
N TYR A 394 7.31 8.04 8.45
CA TYR A 394 6.05 8.68 8.10
C TYR A 394 4.86 7.71 7.86
N GLY A 395 5.00 6.41 8.13
CA GLY A 395 3.99 5.40 7.81
C GLY A 395 3.91 5.04 6.32
N LEU A 396 5.00 5.20 5.57
CA LEU A 396 5.08 4.99 4.12
C LEU A 396 4.75 3.54 3.69
N LEU A 397 4.70 2.57 4.61
CA LEU A 397 4.26 1.19 4.36
C LEU A 397 2.75 0.97 4.53
N GLY A 398 2.01 1.90 5.13
CA GLY A 398 0.54 1.80 5.22
C GLY A 398 0.03 0.79 6.27
N LEU A 399 0.88 0.40 7.23
CA LEU A 399 0.60 -0.67 8.22
C LEU A 399 -0.15 -0.18 9.48
N GLY A 400 -0.54 1.09 9.55
CA GLY A 400 -1.17 1.72 10.70
C GLY A 400 -0.22 2.15 11.81
N HIS A 401 1.09 2.07 11.58
CA HIS A 401 2.15 2.53 12.47
C HIS A 401 3.39 2.98 11.68
N THR A 402 4.39 3.52 12.38
CA THR A 402 5.67 4.01 11.81
C THR A 402 6.89 3.15 12.13
N ARG A 403 6.71 2.02 12.84
CA ARG A 403 7.79 1.05 13.08
C ARG A 403 8.23 0.37 11.79
N ASP A 404 9.53 0.19 11.64
CA ASP A 404 10.14 -0.55 10.54
C ASP A 404 9.61 -1.98 10.46
N GLN A 405 9.51 -2.47 9.23
CA GLN A 405 8.95 -3.78 8.94
C GLN A 405 10.06 -4.69 8.43
N LEU A 406 10.57 -5.54 9.32
CA LEU A 406 11.80 -6.31 9.09
C LEU A 406 11.60 -7.57 8.22
N PHE A 407 10.35 -7.95 7.99
CA PHE A 407 9.94 -9.06 7.13
C PHE A 407 8.83 -8.59 6.18
N PRO A 408 8.71 -9.14 4.96
CA PRO A 408 7.55 -8.93 4.10
C PRO A 408 6.24 -9.12 4.89
N PHE A 409 5.42 -8.07 4.93
CA PHE A 409 4.16 -8.07 5.66
C PHE A 409 2.99 -7.75 4.73
N PRO A 410 1.87 -8.49 4.81
CA PRO A 410 0.72 -8.24 3.95
C PRO A 410 0.14 -6.83 4.12
N LEU A 411 -0.05 -6.11 3.02
CA LEU A 411 -0.80 -4.86 2.94
C LEU A 411 -2.10 -5.11 2.16
N PHE A 412 -3.24 -4.92 2.81
CA PHE A 412 -4.53 -5.32 2.26
C PHE A 412 -5.26 -4.18 1.54
N PHE A 413 -5.74 -4.47 0.33
CA PHE A 413 -6.67 -3.65 -0.45
C PHE A 413 -7.92 -4.47 -0.76
N GLN A 414 -9.08 -3.82 -0.82
CA GLN A 414 -10.34 -4.49 -1.19
C GLN A 414 -10.35 -4.87 -2.67
N GLU A 415 -9.66 -4.07 -3.49
CA GLU A 415 -9.54 -4.21 -4.93
C GLU A 415 -8.17 -4.73 -5.35
N ASP A 416 -8.07 -5.21 -6.60
CA ASP A 416 -6.81 -5.69 -7.15
C ASP A 416 -5.84 -4.53 -7.42
N VAL A 417 -4.64 -4.63 -6.85
CA VAL A 417 -3.57 -3.64 -7.00
C VAL A 417 -2.94 -3.74 -8.39
N LYS A 418 -2.96 -2.63 -9.12
CA LYS A 418 -2.42 -2.51 -10.47
C LYS A 418 -1.01 -1.92 -10.47
N GLN A 419 -0.76 -0.92 -9.64
CA GLN A 419 0.50 -0.18 -9.57
C GLN A 419 0.75 0.29 -8.15
N ILE A 420 2.00 0.21 -7.71
CA ILE A 420 2.51 0.84 -6.50
C ILE A 420 3.63 1.78 -6.90
N SER A 421 3.64 2.99 -6.35
CA SER A 421 4.72 3.96 -6.47
C SER A 421 5.15 4.34 -5.05
N ILE A 422 6.37 3.98 -4.68
CA ILE A 422 6.92 4.25 -3.35
C ILE A 422 7.91 5.40 -3.49
N GLY A 423 7.54 6.58 -3.00
CA GLY A 423 8.45 7.72 -2.92
C GLY A 423 9.31 7.68 -1.65
N PRO A 424 10.08 8.75 -1.38
CA PRO A 424 10.88 8.86 -0.17
C PRO A 424 10.05 9.02 1.11
N ASP A 425 8.88 9.63 0.99
CA ASP A 425 8.06 10.07 2.13
C ASP A 425 6.59 9.60 2.04
N HIS A 426 6.12 9.18 0.88
CA HIS A 426 4.76 8.72 0.67
C HIS A 426 4.67 7.65 -0.42
N THR A 427 3.59 6.86 -0.35
CA THR A 427 3.29 5.77 -1.28
C THR A 427 1.93 6.03 -1.93
N LEU A 428 1.84 5.80 -3.23
CA LEU A 428 0.61 5.83 -4.01
C LEU A 428 0.31 4.44 -4.59
N VAL A 429 -0.96 4.06 -4.55
CA VAL A 429 -1.42 2.76 -5.05
C VAL A 429 -2.61 2.96 -5.97
N VAL A 430 -2.53 2.39 -7.18
CA VAL A 430 -3.66 2.33 -8.12
C VAL A 430 -4.28 0.95 -8.01
N VAL A 431 -5.59 0.90 -7.82
CA VAL A 431 -6.37 -0.34 -7.77
C VAL A 431 -7.44 -0.36 -8.85
N ASN A 432 -7.85 -1.55 -9.29
CA ASN A 432 -8.96 -1.72 -10.24
C ASN A 432 -10.30 -1.82 -9.51
N ILE A 433 -11.22 -0.90 -9.80
CA ILE A 433 -12.60 -1.00 -9.30
C ILE A 433 -13.36 -1.93 -10.25
N GLY A 434 -13.49 -3.20 -9.86
CA GLY A 434 -14.35 -4.15 -10.55
C GLY A 434 -15.82 -3.86 -10.23
N TYR A 435 -16.62 -3.49 -11.24
CA TYR A 435 -18.06 -3.70 -11.14
C TYR A 435 -18.34 -5.17 -11.48
N SER A 436 -18.59 -6.01 -10.48
CA SER A 436 -19.16 -7.34 -10.72
C SER A 436 -20.65 -7.17 -11.08
N ILE A 437 -20.94 -6.75 -12.31
CA ILE A 437 -22.32 -6.64 -12.82
C ILE A 437 -23.06 -8.00 -12.75
N LEU A 438 -22.35 -9.13 -12.64
CA LEU A 438 -22.93 -10.45 -12.43
C LEU A 438 -23.12 -10.87 -10.96
N GLY A 439 -22.41 -10.26 -10.00
CA GLY A 439 -22.47 -10.66 -8.59
C GLY A 439 -23.80 -10.30 -7.94
N ASP A 440 -24.30 -9.11 -8.28
CA ASP A 440 -25.55 -8.57 -7.70
C ASP A 440 -26.81 -9.08 -8.42
N LEU A 441 -26.69 -9.56 -9.67
CA LEU A 441 -27.85 -9.97 -10.48
C LEU A 441 -28.13 -11.47 -10.51
N ILE A 442 -27.16 -12.34 -10.15
CA ILE A 442 -27.34 -13.80 -10.34
C ILE A 442 -26.94 -14.64 -9.12
N GLY A 443 -26.55 -14.05 -7.98
CA GLY A 443 -26.26 -14.81 -6.75
C GLY A 443 -25.18 -15.91 -6.91
N LEU A 444 -24.40 -15.86 -7.98
CA LEU A 444 -23.36 -16.83 -8.32
C LEU A 444 -21.99 -16.24 -7.98
N ASN A 445 -21.73 -16.10 -6.68
CA ASN A 445 -20.37 -15.89 -6.17
C ASN A 445 -19.55 -17.18 -6.35
N ARG A 446 -18.97 -17.38 -7.54
CA ARG A 446 -17.94 -18.42 -7.75
C ARG A 446 -16.51 -18.00 -7.37
N PHE A 447 -16.33 -16.80 -6.82
CA PHE A 447 -15.16 -16.45 -6.01
C PHE A 447 -15.61 -15.69 -4.77
N LYS A 448 -16.03 -16.42 -3.73
CA LYS A 448 -16.12 -15.85 -2.37
C LYS A 448 -14.69 -15.54 -1.91
N ARG A 449 -14.19 -14.33 -2.15
CA ARG A 449 -13.18 -13.74 -1.25
C ARG A 449 -13.93 -13.49 0.07
N PRO A 450 -13.64 -14.21 1.18
CA PRO A 450 -14.48 -14.14 2.37
C PRO A 450 -14.52 -12.74 2.97
N GLN A 451 -15.66 -12.41 3.57
CA GLN A 451 -15.97 -11.23 4.41
C GLN A 451 -15.05 -11.08 5.66
N MET A 452 -13.75 -11.39 5.59
CA MET A 452 -12.76 -11.01 6.62
C MET A 452 -12.33 -9.54 6.50
N TYR A 453 -12.66 -8.88 5.38
CA TYR A 453 -12.12 -7.57 4.99
C TYR A 453 -12.62 -6.35 5.79
N LEU A 454 -13.59 -6.51 6.70
CA LEU A 454 -14.08 -5.40 7.54
C LEU A 454 -13.51 -5.40 8.97
N MET A 455 -12.71 -6.41 9.35
CA MET A 455 -12.27 -6.58 10.73
C MET A 455 -11.00 -5.79 11.12
N ALA A 456 -10.25 -5.21 10.15
CA ALA A 456 -8.93 -4.62 10.40
C ALA A 456 -8.91 -3.09 10.65
N THR A 457 -10.04 -2.39 10.51
CA THR A 457 -10.10 -0.92 10.67
C THR A 457 -10.75 -0.44 11.96
N VAL A 458 -11.37 -1.33 12.72
CA VAL A 458 -11.88 -1.05 14.06
C VAL A 458 -10.98 -1.80 15.03
N SER A 459 -10.28 -1.09 15.94
CA SER A 459 -9.57 -1.77 17.03
C SER A 459 -10.57 -2.68 17.74
N PRO A 460 -10.40 -4.01 17.70
CA PRO A 460 -11.40 -4.90 18.22
C PRO A 460 -11.56 -4.64 19.72
N VAL A 461 -12.79 -4.74 20.21
CA VAL A 461 -13.00 -4.78 21.66
C VAL A 461 -12.28 -6.02 22.17
N ARG A 462 -11.29 -5.84 23.04
CA ARG A 462 -10.51 -6.96 23.59
C ARG A 462 -11.17 -7.48 24.86
N ALA A 463 -11.17 -8.79 25.00
CA ALA A 463 -11.66 -9.50 26.15
C ALA A 463 -10.79 -10.74 26.37
N ALA A 464 -10.80 -11.24 27.60
CA ALA A 464 -10.02 -12.40 27.98
C ALA A 464 -10.75 -13.20 29.06
N GLY A 465 -10.51 -14.51 29.10
CA GLY A 465 -11.19 -15.40 30.02
C GLY A 465 -10.52 -16.76 30.15
N LEU A 466 -11.06 -17.60 31.04
CA LEU A 466 -10.59 -18.96 31.25
C LEU A 466 -11.68 -19.97 30.91
N VAL A 467 -11.33 -20.97 30.13
CA VAL A 467 -12.14 -22.19 30.03
C VAL A 467 -11.81 -23.05 31.23
N VAL A 468 -12.58 -22.84 32.29
CA VAL A 468 -12.45 -23.62 33.52
C VAL A 468 -13.05 -25.01 33.31
N PHE A 469 -12.29 -26.04 33.61
CA PHE A 469 -12.74 -27.42 33.54
C PHE A 469 -12.41 -28.20 34.81
N ARG A 470 -13.19 -29.25 35.08
CA ARG A 470 -12.91 -30.22 36.14
C ARG A 470 -12.89 -31.63 35.57
N ARG A 471 -12.26 -32.55 36.30
CA ARG A 471 -12.30 -33.98 35.98
C ARG A 471 -13.21 -34.69 36.96
N ALA A 472 -14.36 -35.15 36.49
CA ALA A 472 -15.31 -35.97 37.25
C ALA A 472 -16.06 -36.89 36.28
N PRO A 473 -16.01 -38.21 36.49
CA PRO A 473 -15.24 -39.22 35.69
C PRO A 473 -14.78 -38.88 34.24
N ALA A 474 -15.35 -37.86 33.58
CA ALA A 474 -14.91 -37.28 32.33
C ALA A 474 -14.57 -35.77 32.50
N ILE A 475 -14.10 -35.10 31.45
CA ILE A 475 -13.87 -33.65 31.48
C ILE A 475 -15.22 -32.92 31.37
N GLU A 476 -15.48 -32.04 32.33
CA GLU A 476 -16.62 -31.13 32.32
C GLU A 476 -16.16 -29.68 32.29
N PHE A 477 -16.85 -28.84 31.52
CA PHE A 477 -16.57 -27.41 31.36
C PHE A 477 -17.57 -26.57 32.16
N LEU A 478 -17.08 -25.51 32.80
CA LEU A 478 -17.92 -24.52 33.45
C LEU A 478 -18.45 -23.52 32.42
N LEU A 479 -19.77 -23.39 32.33
CA LEU A 479 -20.43 -22.33 31.56
C LEU A 479 -21.33 -21.51 32.49
N LEU A 480 -21.32 -20.19 32.28
CA LEU A 480 -22.13 -19.21 32.99
C LEU A 480 -23.20 -18.64 32.06
N GLN A 481 -24.40 -18.43 32.57
CA GLN A 481 -25.52 -17.85 31.83
C GLN A 481 -25.67 -16.37 32.13
N ALA A 482 -25.63 -15.52 31.10
CA ALA A 482 -25.84 -14.08 31.24
C ALA A 482 -27.23 -13.75 31.84
N SER A 483 -27.29 -12.78 32.74
CA SER A 483 -28.52 -12.30 33.38
C SER A 483 -29.38 -11.42 32.46
N TYR A 484 -28.88 -11.07 31.27
CA TYR A 484 -29.55 -10.25 30.25
C TYR A 484 -29.83 -11.02 28.95
N PRO A 485 -30.91 -10.70 28.22
CA PRO A 485 -31.23 -11.32 26.93
C PRO A 485 -30.08 -11.19 25.92
N PRO A 486 -29.77 -12.24 25.13
CA PRO A 486 -30.52 -13.49 24.96
C PRO A 486 -30.23 -14.59 26.00
N HIS A 487 -29.57 -14.27 27.12
CA HIS A 487 -29.18 -15.22 28.18
C HIS A 487 -28.20 -16.30 27.72
N HIS A 488 -27.14 -15.84 27.03
CA HIS A 488 -26.14 -16.70 26.43
C HIS A 488 -25.26 -17.41 27.47
N TRP A 489 -24.79 -18.61 27.10
CA TRP A 489 -23.90 -19.43 27.91
C TRP A 489 -22.46 -19.35 27.39
N THR A 490 -21.53 -18.87 28.22
CA THR A 490 -20.10 -18.82 27.90
C THR A 490 -19.23 -19.17 29.11
N PRO A 491 -17.96 -19.58 28.89
CA PRO A 491 -16.98 -19.60 29.97
C PRO A 491 -16.75 -18.17 30.50
N PRO A 492 -16.26 -18.01 31.74
CA PRO A 492 -16.02 -16.69 32.32
C PRO A 492 -15.03 -15.86 31.50
N LYS A 493 -15.39 -14.60 31.21
CA LYS A 493 -14.65 -13.66 30.37
C LYS A 493 -15.19 -12.23 30.43
N GLY A 494 -14.30 -11.26 30.53
CA GLY A 494 -14.68 -9.85 30.42
C GLY A 494 -13.64 -8.98 29.70
N HIS A 495 -13.75 -7.68 29.87
CA HIS A 495 -13.03 -6.70 29.05
C HIS A 495 -11.57 -6.57 29.50
N VAL A 496 -10.67 -6.33 28.55
CA VAL A 496 -9.28 -5.99 28.88
C VAL A 496 -9.19 -4.49 29.05
N ASP A 497 -8.91 -4.03 30.26
CA ASP A 497 -8.88 -2.59 30.57
C ASP A 497 -7.66 -1.89 29.97
N PRO A 498 -7.72 -0.55 29.77
CA PRO A 498 -6.58 0.20 29.24
C PRO A 498 -5.32 0.05 30.12
N GLY A 499 -4.25 -0.53 29.56
CA GLY A 499 -2.99 -0.78 30.27
C GLY A 499 -2.90 -2.16 30.94
N GLU A 500 -3.99 -2.95 30.91
CA GLU A 500 -4.03 -4.33 31.38
C GLU A 500 -3.62 -5.30 30.26
N ASP A 501 -2.92 -6.37 30.61
CA ASP A 501 -2.68 -7.49 29.69
C ASP A 501 -3.83 -8.52 29.74
N GLU A 502 -3.97 -9.30 28.67
CA GLU A 502 -5.07 -10.28 28.55
C GLU A 502 -5.02 -11.36 29.65
N TRP A 503 -3.83 -11.65 30.18
CA TRP A 503 -3.65 -12.67 31.20
C TRP A 503 -4.21 -12.19 32.54
N THR A 504 -3.89 -10.96 32.92
CA THR A 504 -4.37 -10.30 34.13
C THR A 504 -5.89 -10.14 34.07
N ALA A 505 -6.42 -9.72 32.91
CA ALA A 505 -7.86 -9.64 32.68
C ALA A 505 -8.55 -11.00 32.81
N ALA A 506 -8.01 -12.08 32.22
CA ALA A 506 -8.62 -13.40 32.32
C ALA A 506 -8.75 -13.91 33.75
N LEU A 507 -7.74 -13.65 34.60
CA LEU A 507 -7.75 -14.01 36.01
C LEU A 507 -8.75 -13.17 36.82
N ARG A 508 -8.73 -11.85 36.62
CA ARG A 508 -9.65 -10.91 37.29
C ARG A 508 -11.11 -11.25 36.96
N GLU A 509 -11.42 -11.41 35.68
CA GLU A 509 -12.79 -11.69 35.22
C GLU A 509 -13.28 -13.06 35.68
N THR A 510 -12.41 -14.07 35.71
CA THR A 510 -12.77 -15.39 36.26
C THR A 510 -13.10 -15.32 37.76
N LYS A 511 -12.36 -14.49 38.51
CA LYS A 511 -12.66 -14.22 39.91
C LYS A 511 -13.95 -13.42 40.08
N GLU A 512 -14.17 -12.40 39.26
CA GLU A 512 -15.37 -11.55 39.35
C GLU A 512 -16.65 -12.31 38.97
N GLU A 513 -16.64 -13.07 37.88
CA GLU A 513 -17.83 -13.74 37.33
C GLU A 513 -18.16 -15.07 38.01
N ALA A 514 -17.14 -15.88 38.34
CA ALA A 514 -17.32 -17.23 38.87
C ALA A 514 -16.86 -17.40 40.33
N ASN A 515 -16.28 -16.36 40.95
CA ASN A 515 -15.69 -16.41 42.28
C ASN A 515 -14.57 -17.46 42.45
N ILE A 516 -13.81 -17.73 41.38
CA ILE A 516 -12.72 -18.71 41.38
C ILE A 516 -11.38 -17.96 41.40
N ASP A 517 -10.58 -18.18 42.45
CA ASP A 517 -9.25 -17.60 42.59
C ASP A 517 -8.19 -18.39 41.82
N LYS A 518 -7.09 -17.69 41.45
CA LYS A 518 -5.95 -18.28 40.73
C LYS A 518 -5.35 -19.49 41.45
N ASP A 519 -5.28 -19.46 42.78
CA ASP A 519 -4.71 -20.54 43.60
C ASP A 519 -5.54 -21.83 43.53
N GLN A 520 -6.84 -21.73 43.25
CA GLN A 520 -7.74 -22.85 43.01
C GLN A 520 -7.59 -23.48 41.61
N LEU A 521 -6.81 -22.86 40.72
CA LEU A 521 -6.65 -23.27 39.33
C LEU A 521 -5.24 -23.82 39.02
N SER A 522 -5.18 -24.80 38.13
CA SER A 522 -3.97 -25.21 37.42
C SER A 522 -4.14 -24.81 35.96
N ILE A 523 -3.49 -23.71 35.57
CA ILE A 523 -3.68 -23.09 34.25
C ILE A 523 -2.63 -23.64 33.27
N ARG A 524 -3.08 -24.00 32.08
CA ARG A 524 -2.25 -24.46 30.96
C ARG A 524 -1.97 -23.29 30.03
N GLU A 525 -0.89 -22.56 30.26
CA GLU A 525 -0.49 -21.40 29.45
C GLU A 525 -0.26 -21.76 27.97
N ASP A 526 0.18 -23.00 27.72
CA ASP A 526 0.40 -23.57 26.39
C ASP A 526 -0.91 -23.90 25.65
N VAL A 527 -2.03 -24.01 26.35
CA VAL A 527 -3.35 -24.32 25.78
C VAL A 527 -4.22 -23.08 25.81
N HIS A 528 -4.19 -22.34 24.70
CA HIS A 528 -4.98 -21.12 24.53
C HIS A 528 -5.49 -20.97 23.09
N HIS A 529 -6.57 -20.20 22.93
CA HIS A 529 -7.18 -19.89 21.63
C HIS A 529 -7.86 -18.53 21.66
N THR A 530 -7.79 -17.78 20.55
CA THR A 530 -8.42 -16.46 20.41
C THR A 530 -9.61 -16.54 19.45
N LEU A 531 -10.81 -16.28 19.95
CA LEU A 531 -12.02 -16.16 19.15
C LEU A 531 -12.16 -14.73 18.61
N CYS A 532 -12.57 -14.64 17.35
CA CYS A 532 -12.84 -13.38 16.66
C CYS A 532 -14.29 -13.40 16.14
N TYR A 533 -15.14 -12.51 16.65
CA TYR A 533 -16.54 -12.42 16.23
C TYR A 533 -17.06 -10.98 16.32
N GLU A 534 -18.23 -10.71 15.76
CA GLU A 534 -18.82 -9.38 15.73
C GLU A 534 -19.87 -9.20 16.83
N VAL A 535 -19.81 -8.08 17.56
CA VAL A 535 -20.82 -7.69 18.56
C VAL A 535 -21.33 -6.30 18.21
N LYS A 536 -22.64 -6.19 17.91
CA LYS A 536 -23.31 -4.91 17.58
C LYS A 536 -22.57 -4.10 16.49
N GLY A 537 -22.10 -4.73 15.43
CA GLY A 537 -21.39 -4.03 14.34
C GLY A 537 -19.89 -3.79 14.57
N LYS A 538 -19.32 -4.25 15.70
CA LYS A 538 -17.90 -4.05 16.03
C LYS A 538 -17.17 -5.39 16.17
N PRO A 539 -15.95 -5.54 15.61
CA PRO A 539 -15.14 -6.72 15.85
C PRO A 539 -14.76 -6.80 17.34
N LYS A 540 -14.85 -7.99 17.91
CA LYS A 540 -14.47 -8.34 19.27
C LYS A 540 -13.53 -9.54 19.23
N THR A 541 -12.46 -9.47 20.01
CA THR A 541 -11.51 -10.58 20.20
C THR A 541 -11.58 -11.06 21.63
N VAL A 542 -11.72 -12.37 21.84
CA VAL A 542 -11.69 -13.00 23.17
C VAL A 542 -10.60 -14.05 23.21
N LYS A 543 -9.60 -13.90 24.07
CA LYS A 543 -8.57 -14.92 24.29
C LYS A 543 -8.93 -15.79 25.49
N TYR A 544 -8.87 -17.10 25.30
CA TYR A 544 -9.12 -18.09 26.34
C TYR A 544 -7.88 -18.93 26.62
N TRP A 545 -7.69 -19.28 27.90
CA TRP A 545 -6.76 -20.33 28.34
C TRP A 545 -7.52 -21.47 29.03
N ALA A 546 -6.99 -22.69 28.93
CA ALA A 546 -7.54 -23.81 29.68
C ALA A 546 -7.07 -23.78 31.14
N ALA A 547 -8.00 -23.94 32.09
CA ALA A 547 -7.69 -23.94 33.52
C ALA A 547 -8.40 -25.09 34.24
N GLN A 548 -7.63 -25.99 34.86
CA GLN A 548 -8.20 -27.08 35.66
C GLN A 548 -8.52 -26.61 37.08
N LEU A 549 -9.74 -26.83 37.54
CA LEU A 549 -10.12 -26.61 38.92
C LEU A 549 -9.51 -27.69 39.83
N LYS A 550 -8.77 -27.29 40.86
CA LYS A 550 -8.09 -28.21 41.79
C LYS A 550 -9.05 -28.90 42.77
N ASN A 551 -10.05 -28.17 43.26
CA ASN A 551 -11.03 -28.66 44.25
C ASN A 551 -12.46 -28.43 43.74
N ALA A 552 -13.31 -29.45 43.76
CA ALA A 552 -14.60 -29.48 43.06
C ALA A 552 -15.70 -28.56 43.67
N ASP A 553 -15.45 -27.90 44.80
CA ASP A 553 -16.42 -27.11 45.56
C ASP A 553 -16.40 -25.59 45.25
N GLY A 554 -15.80 -25.20 44.12
CA GLY A 554 -15.38 -23.82 43.84
C GLY A 554 -16.43 -22.81 43.35
N LEU A 555 -17.74 -23.08 43.42
CA LEU A 555 -18.77 -22.11 42.99
C LEU A 555 -19.72 -21.81 44.14
N THR A 556 -19.48 -20.71 44.84
CA THR A 556 -20.33 -20.25 45.96
C THR A 556 -21.16 -19.01 45.62
N GLN A 557 -20.77 -18.23 44.60
CA GLN A 557 -21.45 -16.98 44.23
C GLN A 557 -21.13 -16.56 42.79
N LEU A 558 -22.16 -16.17 42.03
CA LEU A 558 -22.01 -15.56 40.69
C LEU A 558 -21.99 -14.03 40.78
N SER A 559 -21.42 -13.37 39.78
CA SER A 559 -21.60 -11.93 39.60
C SER A 559 -23.04 -11.57 39.27
N HIS A 560 -23.39 -10.29 39.44
CA HIS A 560 -24.68 -9.72 39.04
C HIS A 560 -24.95 -9.81 37.52
N GLU A 561 -23.90 -10.04 36.72
CA GLU A 561 -23.99 -10.23 35.27
C GLU A 561 -24.44 -11.64 34.87
N HIS A 562 -24.47 -12.58 35.82
CA HIS A 562 -24.81 -13.98 35.58
C HIS A 562 -25.95 -14.42 36.51
N GLN A 563 -26.87 -15.22 35.97
CA GLN A 563 -28.04 -15.71 36.73
C GLN A 563 -28.01 -17.22 36.98
N ASN A 564 -27.16 -17.95 36.26
CA ASN A 564 -27.07 -19.41 36.37
C ASN A 564 -25.69 -19.91 35.94
N TRP A 565 -25.33 -21.13 36.33
CA TRP A 565 -24.09 -21.79 35.95
C TRP A 565 -24.30 -23.29 35.82
N LYS A 566 -23.47 -23.95 35.00
CA LYS A 566 -23.55 -25.40 34.80
C LYS A 566 -22.18 -26.00 34.49
N TRP A 567 -21.88 -27.13 35.12
CA TRP A 567 -20.85 -28.05 34.65
C TRP A 567 -21.43 -28.92 33.54
N CYS A 568 -20.81 -28.87 32.37
CA CYS A 568 -21.32 -29.53 31.18
C CYS A 568 -20.29 -30.50 30.63
N SER A 569 -20.74 -31.69 30.23
CA SER A 569 -19.96 -32.53 29.31
C SER A 569 -19.68 -31.76 28.00
N LEU A 570 -18.70 -32.20 27.21
CA LEU A 570 -18.39 -31.55 25.92
C LEU A 570 -19.63 -31.41 25.03
N GLU A 571 -20.43 -32.47 24.92
CA GLU A 571 -21.62 -32.49 24.06
C GLU A 571 -22.69 -31.50 24.54
N GLU A 572 -22.92 -31.43 25.85
CA GLU A 572 -23.83 -30.44 26.44
C GLU A 572 -23.32 -29.02 26.29
N ALA A 573 -22.01 -28.80 26.53
CA ALA A 573 -21.39 -27.49 26.46
C ALA A 573 -21.48 -26.91 25.04
N VAL A 574 -21.20 -27.74 24.02
CA VAL A 574 -21.35 -27.38 22.60
C VAL A 574 -22.81 -27.10 22.25
N LYS A 575 -23.77 -27.82 22.85
CA LYS A 575 -25.20 -27.64 22.59
C LYS A 575 -25.75 -26.34 23.19
N ILE A 576 -25.30 -25.95 24.36
CA ILE A 576 -25.81 -24.74 25.06
C ILE A 576 -25.02 -23.47 24.74
N ALA A 577 -23.80 -23.57 24.22
CA ALA A 577 -23.05 -22.41 23.76
C ALA A 577 -23.70 -21.85 22.48
N ASP A 578 -24.15 -20.60 22.53
CA ASP A 578 -24.94 -19.96 21.45
C ASP A 578 -24.15 -19.72 20.14
N TYR A 579 -22.85 -20.00 20.12
CA TYR A 579 -21.96 -19.69 19.00
C TYR A 579 -21.18 -20.93 18.53
N ALA A 580 -21.21 -21.20 17.22
CA ALA A 580 -20.55 -22.36 16.61
C ALA A 580 -19.02 -22.36 16.86
N GLU A 581 -18.44 -21.17 16.90
CA GLU A 581 -17.02 -20.91 17.16
C GLU A 581 -16.63 -21.29 18.61
N MET A 582 -17.52 -21.04 19.57
CA MET A 582 -17.32 -21.49 20.96
C MET A 582 -17.35 -23.01 21.06
N GLY A 583 -18.29 -23.66 20.35
CA GLY A 583 -18.34 -25.11 20.27
C GLY A 583 -17.07 -25.73 19.67
N ALA A 584 -16.48 -25.09 18.66
CA ALA A 584 -15.20 -25.50 18.07
C ALA A 584 -14.04 -25.37 19.07
N LEU A 585 -13.96 -24.25 19.80
CA LEU A 585 -12.96 -24.02 20.84
C LEU A 585 -13.04 -25.07 21.95
N LEU A 586 -14.24 -25.39 22.43
CA LEU A 586 -14.43 -26.39 23.48
C LEU A 586 -13.98 -27.79 23.01
N ARG A 587 -14.22 -28.16 21.75
CA ARG A 587 -13.71 -29.42 21.16
C ARG A 587 -12.19 -29.44 21.07
N GLU A 588 -11.58 -28.34 20.64
CA GLU A 588 -10.13 -28.20 20.58
C GLU A 588 -9.50 -28.35 21.97
N PHE A 589 -10.03 -27.63 22.96
CA PHE A 589 -9.55 -27.68 24.33
C PHE A 589 -9.74 -29.08 24.90
N HIS A 590 -10.91 -29.70 24.70
CA HIS A 590 -11.14 -31.08 25.13
C HIS A 590 -10.10 -32.05 24.55
N ALA A 591 -9.79 -31.96 23.25
CA ALA A 591 -8.80 -32.82 22.61
C ALA A 591 -7.36 -32.62 23.16
N LYS A 592 -7.00 -31.39 23.53
CA LYS A 592 -5.69 -31.06 24.14
C LYS A 592 -5.60 -31.40 25.62
N LEU A 593 -6.74 -31.65 26.27
CA LEU A 593 -6.85 -31.94 27.70
C LEU A 593 -7.10 -33.43 27.99
N GLN A 594 -7.40 -34.24 26.98
CA GLN A 594 -7.29 -35.71 27.05
C GLN A 594 -5.84 -36.09 27.36
#